data_AF-A0A8S8XUN4-F1
#
_entry.id   AF-A0A8S8XUN4-F1
#
_cell.length_a   1.000
_cell.length_b   1.000
_cell.length_c   1.000
_cell.angle_alpha   90.00
_cell.angle_beta   90.00
_cell.angle_gamma   90.00
#
_symmetry.space_group_name_H-M   'P 1'
#
loop_
_entity.id
_entity.type
_entity.pdbx_description
1 polymer ?
#
loop_
_entity_poly.entity_id
_entity_poly.type
_entity_poly.pdbx_seq_one_letter_code
_entity_poly.pdbx_strand_id
1 'polypeptide(L)'
;MSSIEEKLGPGHQQIVIGLLIFAAGALWGIMLANADEINLKDLFTSAVIMLSGAMITMLGISFGTDNEDDRTNDLKDAITELTGMLNALQAKVTGSGSEEE
;
A
#
# COMPACT_ATOMS: atom_id res chain seq x y z
N MET A 1 -23.00 15.09 -5.42
CA MET A 1 -21.61 14.62 -5.44
C MET A 1 -20.96 15.11 -4.16
N SER A 2 -20.22 14.26 -3.45
CA SER A 2 -19.69 14.57 -2.12
C SER A 2 -18.47 15.48 -2.24
N SER A 3 -18.38 16.56 -1.44
CA SER A 3 -17.21 17.47 -1.38
C SER A 3 -15.87 16.79 -1.06
N ILE A 4 -15.89 15.51 -0.70
CA ILE A 4 -14.71 14.70 -0.42
C ILE A 4 -14.07 14.16 -1.71
N GLU A 5 -14.87 13.83 -2.72
CA GLU A 5 -14.42 13.29 -4.02
C GLU A 5 -13.70 14.37 -4.84
N GLU A 6 -14.17 15.62 -4.76
CA GLU A 6 -13.61 16.80 -5.45
C GLU A 6 -12.23 17.23 -4.90
N LYS A 7 -11.90 16.90 -3.65
CA LYS A 7 -10.61 17.24 -3.01
C LYS A 7 -9.57 16.12 -3.06
N LEU A 8 -9.99 14.87 -3.23
CA LEU A 8 -9.11 13.69 -3.11
C LEU A 8 -8.79 13.03 -4.46
N GLY A 9 -9.36 13.52 -5.56
CA GLY A 9 -9.05 13.05 -6.90
C GLY A 9 -9.33 11.56 -7.12
N PRO A 10 -8.79 10.96 -8.20
CA PRO A 10 -9.01 9.55 -8.55
C PRO A 10 -8.58 8.53 -7.47
N GLY A 11 -7.72 8.88 -6.50
CA GLY A 11 -7.35 7.98 -5.40
C GLY A 11 -8.27 8.03 -4.17
N HIS A 12 -9.34 8.83 -4.20
CA HIS A 12 -10.36 8.88 -3.15
C HIS A 12 -10.82 7.48 -2.71
N GLN A 13 -11.05 6.58 -3.67
CA GLN A 13 -11.53 5.23 -3.38
C GLN A 13 -10.48 4.39 -2.62
N GLN A 14 -9.19 4.55 -2.90
CA GLN A 14 -8.11 3.88 -2.18
C GLN A 14 -7.99 4.40 -0.74
N ILE A 15 -8.13 5.71 -0.55
CA ILE A 15 -8.13 6.34 0.78
C ILE A 15 -9.28 5.82 1.64
N VAL A 16 -10.50 5.77 1.08
CA VAL A 16 -11.68 5.28 1.81
C VAL A 16 -11.53 3.80 2.16
N ILE A 17 -11.09 2.96 1.22
CA ILE A 17 -10.87 1.53 1.47
C ILE A 17 -9.76 1.32 2.51
N GLY A 18 -8.66 2.04 2.40
CA GLY A 18 -7.55 1.98 3.34
C GLY A 18 -7.97 2.36 4.77
N LEU A 19 -8.75 3.43 4.91
CA LEU A 19 -9.30 3.86 6.21
C LEU A 19 -10.28 2.83 6.80
N LEU A 20 -11.12 2.21 5.97
CA LEU A 20 -12.04 1.16 6.43
C LEU A 20 -11.29 -0.07 6.94
N ILE A 21 -10.26 -0.52 6.21
CA ILE A 21 -9.42 -1.65 6.61
C ILE A 21 -8.66 -1.31 7.90
N PHE A 22 -8.09 -0.09 7.98
CA PHE A 22 -7.42 0.40 9.17
C PHE A 22 -8.34 0.38 10.39
N ALA A 23 -9.54 0.94 10.26
CA ALA A 23 -10.53 1.00 11.33
C ALA A 23 -10.99 -0.40 11.76
N ALA A 24 -11.20 -1.31 10.80
CA ALA A 24 -11.55 -2.70 11.10
C ALA A 24 -10.44 -3.41 11.90
N GLY A 25 -9.18 -3.24 11.52
CA GLY A 25 -8.02 -3.77 12.25
C GLY A 25 -7.87 -3.16 13.65
N ALA A 26 -8.15 -1.86 13.81
CA ALA A 26 -8.11 -1.21 15.11
C ALA A 26 -9.23 -1.69 16.05
N LEU A 27 -10.47 -1.78 15.54
CA LEU A 27 -11.63 -2.23 16.32
C LEU A 27 -11.49 -3.70 16.74
N TRP A 28 -11.03 -4.56 15.84
CA TRP A 28 -10.73 -5.95 16.19
C TRP A 28 -9.60 -6.01 17.24
N GLY A 29 -8.55 -5.22 17.09
CA GLY A 29 -7.41 -5.20 18.02
C GLY A 29 -7.82 -4.81 19.43
N ILE A 30 -8.71 -3.82 19.57
CA ILE A 30 -9.30 -3.41 20.85
C ILE A 30 -10.12 -4.55 21.46
N MET A 31 -10.92 -5.26 20.66
CA MET A 31 -11.71 -6.40 21.15
C MET A 31 -10.81 -7.53 21.68
N LEU A 32 -9.70 -7.81 21.00
CA LEU A 32 -8.71 -8.81 21.42
C LEU A 32 -7.93 -8.38 22.67
N ALA A 33 -7.60 -7.09 22.78
CA ALA A 33 -6.86 -6.56 23.92
C ALA A 33 -7.69 -6.52 25.23
N ASN A 34 -9.01 -6.44 25.11
CA ASN A 34 -9.94 -6.44 26.25
C ASN A 34 -10.45 -7.84 26.64
N ALA A 35 -10.01 -8.89 25.96
CA ALA A 35 -10.35 -10.27 26.34
C ALA A 35 -9.64 -10.65 27.65
N ASP A 36 -10.25 -11.56 28.43
CA ASP A 36 -9.68 -12.06 29.70
C ASP A 36 -8.30 -12.71 29.50
N GLU A 37 -8.05 -13.26 28.30
CA GLU A 37 -6.77 -13.82 27.89
C GLU A 37 -6.31 -13.22 26.57
N ILE A 38 -5.15 -12.56 26.57
CA ILE A 38 -4.62 -11.87 25.39
C ILE A 38 -4.01 -12.89 24.43
N ASN A 39 -4.66 -13.11 23.29
CA ASN A 39 -4.09 -13.87 22.19
C ASN A 39 -3.15 -13.00 21.35
N LEU A 40 -1.84 -13.09 21.63
CA LEU A 40 -0.79 -12.32 20.96
C LEU A 40 -0.74 -12.53 19.44
N LYS A 41 -1.07 -13.73 18.95
CA LYS A 41 -1.08 -14.04 17.50
C LYS A 41 -2.18 -13.26 16.79
N ASP A 42 -3.36 -13.23 17.39
CA ASP A 42 -4.50 -12.52 16.83
C ASP A 42 -4.31 -11.01 16.94
N LEU A 43 -3.72 -10.53 18.05
CA LEU A 43 -3.37 -9.12 18.22
C LEU A 43 -2.34 -8.67 17.19
N PHE A 44 -1.31 -9.48 16.92
CA PHE A 44 -0.33 -9.23 15.86
C PHE A 44 -1.00 -9.18 14.48
N THR A 45 -1.90 -10.12 14.19
CA THR A 45 -2.67 -10.14 12.94
C THR A 45 -3.48 -8.85 12.77
N SER A 46 -4.13 -8.41 13.85
CA SER A 46 -4.86 -7.14 13.89
C SER A 46 -3.97 -5.94 13.59
N ALA A 47 -2.77 -5.91 14.15
CA ALA A 47 -1.79 -4.85 13.92
C ALA A 47 -1.30 -4.83 12.45
N VAL A 48 -1.09 -6.00 11.84
CA VAL A 48 -0.73 -6.11 10.42
C VAL A 48 -1.85 -5.56 9.53
N ILE A 49 -3.11 -5.93 9.78
CA ILE A 49 -4.27 -5.42 9.05
C ILE A 49 -4.35 -3.89 9.15
N MET A 50 -4.14 -3.36 10.36
CA MET A 50 -4.11 -1.92 10.60
C MET A 50 -2.98 -1.24 9.80
N LEU A 51 -1.75 -1.77 9.84
CA LEU A 51 -0.61 -1.27 9.07
C LEU A 51 -0.86 -1.31 7.56
N SER A 52 -1.48 -2.37 7.04
CA SER A 52 -1.84 -2.47 5.63
C SER A 52 -2.88 -1.43 5.23
N GLY A 53 -3.91 -1.20 6.05
CA GLY A 53 -4.89 -0.13 5.81
C GLY A 53 -4.26 1.26 5.78
N ALA A 54 -3.32 1.53 6.69
CA ALA A 54 -2.55 2.78 6.70
C ALA A 54 -1.71 2.95 5.43
N MET A 55 -1.02 1.90 4.97
CA MET A 55 -0.24 1.94 3.72
C MET A 55 -1.14 2.20 2.50
N ILE A 56 -2.27 1.52 2.38
CA ILE A 56 -3.22 1.74 1.27
C ILE A 56 -3.73 3.19 1.28
N THR A 57 -4.01 3.73 2.46
CA THR A 57 -4.43 5.13 2.62
C THR A 57 -3.33 6.10 2.18
N MET A 58 -2.08 5.85 2.60
CA MET A 58 -0.94 6.68 2.17
C MET A 58 -0.72 6.62 0.67
N LEU A 59 -0.80 5.44 0.05
CA LEU A 59 -0.72 5.29 -1.41
C LEU A 59 -1.84 6.06 -2.11
N GLY A 60 -3.07 6.00 -1.59
CA GLY A 60 -4.19 6.77 -2.10
C GLY A 60 -4.00 8.28 -1.99
N ILE A 61 -3.35 8.76 -0.92
CA ILE A 61 -3.00 10.18 -0.77
C ILE A 61 -1.87 10.55 -1.75
N SER A 62 -0.82 9.73 -1.86
CA SER A 62 0.37 10.02 -2.66
C SER A 62 0.17 9.88 -4.17
N PHE A 63 -0.75 9.00 -4.61
CA PHE A 63 -1.00 8.72 -6.04
C PHE A 63 -2.38 9.13 -6.52
N GLY A 64 -3.26 9.57 -5.61
CA GLY A 64 -4.66 9.83 -5.89
C GLY A 64 -5.01 11.24 -6.34
N THR A 65 -4.09 12.18 -6.23
CA THR A 65 -4.36 13.59 -6.56
C THR A 65 -4.09 13.84 -8.05
N ASP A 66 -5.01 14.56 -8.70
CA ASP A 66 -4.83 15.05 -10.08
C ASP A 66 -3.96 16.32 -10.15
N ASN A 67 -3.46 16.80 -9.00
CA ASN A 67 -2.47 17.87 -8.94
C ASN A 67 -1.06 17.30 -9.12
N GLU A 68 -0.41 17.65 -10.22
CA GLU A 68 0.97 17.25 -10.54
C GLU A 68 1.98 17.64 -9.43
N ASP A 69 1.70 18.70 -8.66
CA ASP A 69 2.54 19.17 -7.56
C ASP A 69 2.47 18.28 -6.29
N ASP A 70 1.39 17.52 -6.09
CA ASP A 70 1.20 16.61 -4.95
C ASP A 70 1.65 15.17 -5.27
N ARG A 71 1.91 14.87 -6.55
CA ARG A 71 2.58 13.62 -6.91
C ARG A 71 3.97 13.69 -6.32
N THR A 72 4.25 12.81 -5.36
CA THR A 72 5.60 12.53 -4.92
C THR A 72 6.34 11.94 -6.13
N ASN A 73 6.88 12.80 -7.00
CA ASN A 73 7.55 12.44 -8.25
C ASN A 73 8.62 11.36 -7.99
N ASP A 74 9.27 11.47 -6.84
CA ASP A 74 10.27 10.57 -6.30
C ASP A 74 9.83 9.09 -6.22
N LEU A 75 8.55 8.81 -5.93
CA LEU A 75 8.08 7.45 -5.69
C LEU A 75 7.67 6.74 -6.97
N LYS A 76 7.08 7.49 -7.92
CA LYS A 76 6.79 6.98 -9.26
C LYS A 76 8.10 6.74 -10.03
N ASP A 77 9.07 7.63 -9.86
CA ASP A 77 10.40 7.49 -10.44
C ASP A 77 11.14 6.30 -9.80
N ALA A 78 11.09 6.13 -8.48
CA ALA A 78 11.66 4.97 -7.80
C ALA A 78 11.02 3.64 -8.23
N ILE A 79 9.69 3.57 -8.42
CA ILE A 79 9.03 2.36 -8.92
C ILE A 79 9.40 2.07 -10.37
N THR A 80 9.53 3.10 -11.20
CA THR A 80 9.94 2.97 -12.60
C THR A 80 11.39 2.47 -12.69
N GLU A 81 12.27 3.02 -11.85
CA GLU A 81 13.66 2.59 -11.71
C GLU A 81 13.76 1.15 -11.20
N LEU A 82 13.03 0.79 -10.14
CA LEU A 82 12.97 -0.58 -9.61
C LEU A 82 12.44 -1.57 -10.64
N THR A 83 11.42 -1.20 -11.41
CA THR A 83 10.88 -2.02 -12.50
C THR A 83 11.92 -2.22 -13.60
N GLY A 84 12.67 -1.17 -13.95
CA GLY A 84 13.80 -1.25 -14.89
C GLY A 84 14.91 -2.18 -14.39
N MET A 85 15.28 -2.07 -13.11
CA MET A 85 16.27 -2.94 -12.48
C MET A 85 15.82 -4.40 -12.42
N LEU A 86 14.55 -4.65 -12.10
CA LEU A 86 13.98 -5.99 -12.07
C LEU A 86 13.91 -6.62 -13.46
N ASN A 87 13.55 -5.85 -14.49
CA ASN A 87 13.59 -6.31 -15.88
C ASN A 87 15.01 -6.60 -16.36
N ALA A 88 15.98 -5.77 -16.00
CA ALA A 88 17.40 -5.99 -16.30
C ALA A 88 17.94 -7.24 -15.58
N LEU A 89 17.56 -7.43 -14.31
CA LEU A 89 17.91 -8.62 -13.54
C LEU A 89 17.26 -9.87 -14.13
N GLN A 90 15.96 -9.80 -14.49
CA GLN A 90 15.24 -10.89 -15.14
C GLN A 90 15.91 -11.25 -16.46
N ALA A 91 16.19 -10.29 -17.33
CA ALA A 91 16.89 -10.50 -18.60
C ALA A 91 18.28 -11.14 -18.41
N LYS A 92 19.02 -10.73 -17.37
CA LYS A 92 20.32 -11.32 -17.05
C LYS A 92 20.21 -12.75 -16.52
N VAL A 93 19.16 -13.06 -15.76
CA VAL A 93 18.90 -14.40 -15.22
C VAL A 93 18.32 -15.34 -16.29
N THR A 94 17.52 -14.83 -17.24
CA THR A 94 16.89 -15.61 -18.31
C THR A 94 17.70 -15.63 -19.61
N GLY A 95 18.74 -14.82 -19.74
CA GLY A 95 19.44 -14.53 -21.00
C GLY A 95 20.92 -14.91 -21.07
N SER A 96 21.42 -15.84 -20.24
CA SER A 96 22.77 -16.38 -20.40
C SER A 96 22.81 -17.90 -20.16
N GLY A 97 22.11 -18.62 -21.04
CA GLY A 97 22.16 -20.09 -21.14
C GLY A 97 22.15 -20.59 -22.59
N SER A 98 22.44 -19.75 -23.57
CA SER A 98 22.42 -20.16 -24.98
C SER A 98 23.39 -19.36 -25.84
N GLU A 99 24.69 -19.59 -25.63
CA GLU A 99 25.67 -19.54 -26.71
C GLU A 99 26.58 -20.77 -26.54
N GLU A 100 26.18 -21.86 -27.21
CA GLU A 100 27.13 -22.84 -27.76
C GLU A 100 27.68 -22.23 -29.06
N GLU A 101 28.95 -21.82 -29.04
CA GLU A 101 29.98 -22.17 -30.05
C GLU A 101 31.37 -21.80 -29.51
#